data_AF-A0A957G422-F1
#
_entry.id   AF-A0A957G422-F1
#
_cell.length_a   1.000
_cell.length_b   1.000
_cell.length_c   1.000
_cell.angle_alpha   90.00
_cell.angle_beta   90.00
_cell.angle_gamma   90.00
#
_symmetry.space_group_name_H-M   'P 1'
#
loop_
_entity.id
_entity.type
_entity.pdbx_description
1 polymer ?
#
loop_
_entity_poly.entity_id
_entity_poly.type
_entity_poly.pdbx_seq_one_letter_code
_entity_poly.pdbx_strand_id
1 'polypeptide(L)'
;MMAWPELRQLEIGGGKVTESVAGAVLQLPAGATRYADAQLDDYGGHRRRDFPWQPGTRLYLRARFNLPPADFVGTAGFGFWNAPFGDPTTPWPALPRAAWFFYGSPPNDFPLRPVGPGRGWFAGTIDATTPRALSLAPAAPAVLLLNRWPTFRARFWPRIQRRLGISFQPLALDWGAWHEYELTWEREQTTFRVDGQP
;
A
#
# COMPACT_ATOMS: atom_id res chain seq x y z
N MET A 1 4.65 -6.86 25.49
CA MET A 1 5.16 -5.81 24.59
C MET A 1 5.88 -6.54 23.48
N MET A 2 5.29 -6.67 22.29
CA MET A 2 6.01 -7.25 21.15
C MET A 2 7.09 -6.26 20.76
N ALA A 3 8.36 -6.70 20.77
CA ALA A 3 9.44 -5.93 20.18
C ALA A 3 9.10 -5.71 18.69
N TRP A 4 9.40 -4.52 18.17
CA TRP A 4 9.39 -4.32 16.72
C TRP A 4 10.30 -5.38 16.10
N PRO A 5 9.86 -6.12 15.07
CA PRO A 5 10.76 -7.02 14.38
C PRO A 5 11.93 -6.20 13.83
N GLU A 6 13.09 -6.85 13.74
CA GLU A 6 14.22 -6.27 13.04
C GLU A 6 13.81 -6.02 11.59
N LEU A 7 13.68 -4.74 11.22
CA LEU A 7 13.32 -4.34 9.88
C LEU A 7 14.57 -4.36 9.01
N ARG A 8 14.48 -5.03 7.87
CA ARG A 8 15.47 -4.96 6.81
C ARG A 8 15.44 -3.57 6.19
N GLN A 9 16.63 -2.99 6.00
CA GLN A 9 16.81 -1.80 5.17
C GLN A 9 17.06 -2.19 3.72
N LEU A 10 16.33 -1.57 2.80
CA LEU A 10 16.53 -1.69 1.37
C LEU A 10 16.79 -0.31 0.77
N GLU A 11 17.97 -0.16 0.18
CA GLU A 11 18.45 1.07 -0.45
C GLU A 11 18.79 0.78 -1.92
N ILE A 12 18.09 1.43 -2.84
CA ILE A 12 18.30 1.26 -4.30
C ILE A 12 18.41 2.64 -4.95
N GLY A 13 19.26 2.76 -5.97
CA GLY A 13 19.27 3.94 -6.85
C GLY A 13 19.58 5.27 -6.15
N GLY A 14 20.26 5.21 -4.99
CA GLY A 14 20.60 6.37 -4.18
C GLY A 14 19.57 6.72 -3.09
N GLY A 15 18.52 5.92 -2.92
CA GLY A 15 17.69 5.98 -1.72
C GLY A 15 18.49 5.63 -0.47
N LYS A 16 18.13 6.23 0.66
CA LYS A 16 18.84 6.09 1.94
C LYS A 16 17.87 5.94 3.10
N VAL A 17 18.20 5.05 4.02
CA VAL A 17 17.55 4.88 5.32
C VAL A 17 18.52 5.31 6.40
N THR A 18 18.09 6.20 7.29
CA THR A 18 18.89 6.61 8.45
C THR A 18 18.06 6.40 9.71
N GLU A 19 18.45 5.41 10.50
CA GLU A 19 17.81 5.11 11.77
C GLU A 19 18.39 5.93 12.92
N SER A 20 17.52 6.19 13.90
CA SER A 20 17.85 6.88 15.14
C SER A 20 16.96 6.34 16.26
N VAL A 21 17.28 6.71 17.50
CA VAL A 21 16.44 6.38 18.67
C VAL A 21 15.01 6.95 18.53
N ALA A 22 14.83 8.03 17.76
CA ALA A 22 13.54 8.69 17.56
C ALA A 22 12.72 8.11 16.39
N GLY A 23 13.27 7.18 15.60
CA GLY A 23 12.64 6.63 14.39
C GLY A 23 13.60 6.63 13.20
N ALA A 24 13.05 6.53 11.99
CA ALA A 24 13.82 6.45 10.75
C ALA A 24 13.53 7.60 9.78
N VAL A 25 14.53 7.97 9.00
CA VAL A 25 14.41 8.90 7.87
C VAL A 25 14.65 8.12 6.59
N LEU A 26 13.65 8.14 5.70
CA LEU A 26 13.71 7.53 4.38
C LEU A 26 13.85 8.66 3.35
N GLN A 27 14.97 8.68 2.64
CA GLN A 27 15.32 9.76 1.73
C GLN A 27 15.54 9.22 0.31
N LEU A 28 14.92 9.87 -0.66
CA LEU A 28 15.19 9.66 -2.07
C LEU A 28 16.07 10.78 -2.63
N PRO A 29 16.92 10.51 -3.63
CA PRO A 29 17.72 11.54 -4.27
C PRO A 29 16.83 12.44 -5.13
N ALA A 30 17.07 13.75 -5.07
CA ALA A 30 16.36 14.70 -5.92
C ALA A 30 16.69 14.45 -7.40
N GLY A 31 15.67 14.51 -8.27
CA GLY A 31 15.86 14.37 -9.71
C GLY A 31 16.30 12.98 -10.18
N ALA A 32 16.01 11.93 -9.42
CA ALA A 32 16.28 10.55 -9.82
C ALA A 32 15.71 10.25 -11.22
N THR A 33 16.56 9.87 -12.18
CA THR A 33 16.15 9.50 -13.55
C THR A 33 15.97 7.99 -13.73
N ARG A 34 16.26 7.22 -12.67
CA ARG A 34 16.11 5.76 -12.58
C ARG A 34 15.35 5.43 -11.29
N TYR A 35 14.90 4.19 -11.19
CA TYR A 35 14.27 3.70 -9.97
C TYR A 35 15.20 3.88 -8.76
N ALA A 36 14.67 4.49 -7.71
CA ALA A 36 15.32 4.66 -6.42
C ALA A 36 14.34 4.24 -5.33
N ASP A 37 14.86 3.64 -4.26
CA ASP A 37 14.07 3.12 -3.16
C ASP A 37 14.80 3.30 -1.83
N ALA A 38 14.03 3.66 -0.81
CA ALA A 38 14.47 3.75 0.58
C ALA A 38 13.33 3.13 1.40
N GLN A 39 13.52 1.89 1.83
CA GLN A 39 12.46 1.09 2.41
C GLN A 39 12.92 0.39 3.69
N LEU A 40 11.99 0.28 4.63
CA LEU A 40 12.05 -0.62 5.77
C LEU A 40 11.01 -1.72 5.57
N ASP A 41 11.42 -2.98 5.62
CA ASP A 41 10.52 -4.12 5.47
C ASP A 41 10.87 -5.31 6.37
N ASP A 42 9.93 -6.22 6.56
CA ASP A 42 10.09 -7.48 7.31
C ASP A 42 9.73 -8.71 6.46
N TYR A 43 9.65 -8.53 5.13
CA TYR A 43 9.32 -9.60 4.20
C TYR A 43 10.55 -10.08 3.42
N GLY A 44 11.56 -9.23 3.23
CA GLY A 44 12.71 -9.52 2.39
C GLY A 44 13.49 -10.73 2.89
N GLY A 45 13.75 -11.70 2.01
CA GLY A 45 14.47 -12.94 2.37
C GLY A 45 13.62 -14.01 3.05
N HIS A 46 12.34 -13.71 3.35
CA HIS A 46 11.39 -14.67 3.92
C HIS A 46 10.45 -15.24 2.85
N ARG A 47 9.98 -16.47 3.05
CA ARG A 47 8.88 -17.00 2.22
C ARG A 47 7.59 -16.35 2.70
N ARG A 48 6.63 -16.11 1.79
CA ARG A 48 5.34 -15.47 2.13
C ARG A 48 4.54 -16.15 3.24
N ARG A 49 4.71 -17.46 3.42
CA ARG A 49 4.08 -18.23 4.51
C ARG A 49 4.71 -17.98 5.89
N ASP A 50 5.90 -17.40 5.91
CA ASP A 50 6.71 -17.12 7.10
C ASP A 50 6.64 -15.62 7.46
N PHE A 51 5.78 -14.84 6.79
CA PHE A 51 5.57 -13.43 7.14
C PHE A 51 4.99 -13.31 8.56
N PRO A 52 5.49 -12.37 9.38
CA PRO A 52 5.25 -12.37 10.83
C PRO A 52 3.83 -11.92 11.19
N TRP A 53 3.17 -11.17 10.31
CA TRP A 53 1.91 -10.49 10.62
C TRP A 53 0.68 -11.33 10.31
N GLN A 54 -0.26 -11.31 11.25
CA GLN A 54 -1.53 -12.02 11.16
C GLN A 54 -2.67 -11.16 11.74
N PRO A 55 -3.95 -11.53 11.50
CA PRO A 55 -5.07 -10.86 12.15
C PRO A 55 -4.90 -10.80 13.68
N GLY A 56 -5.16 -9.65 14.27
CA GLY A 56 -4.83 -9.27 15.65
C GLY A 56 -3.65 -8.31 15.75
N THR A 57 -2.97 -8.00 14.64
CA THR A 57 -1.85 -7.04 14.61
C THR A 57 -2.36 -5.61 14.50
N ARG A 58 -1.71 -4.70 15.23
CA ARG A 58 -1.91 -3.25 15.11
C ARG A 58 -0.59 -2.59 14.71
N LEU A 59 -0.61 -1.85 13.61
CA LEU A 59 0.42 -0.90 13.22
C LEU A 59 0.07 0.46 13.83
N TYR A 60 1.04 1.09 14.48
CA TYR A 60 0.93 2.48 14.92
C TYR A 60 2.25 3.20 14.68
N LEU A 61 2.21 4.35 14.01
CA LEU A 61 3.39 5.17 13.78
C LEU A 61 3.03 6.64 13.61
N ARG A 62 4.04 7.50 13.81
CA ARG A 62 3.98 8.91 13.45
C ARG A 62 4.82 9.15 12.22
N ALA A 63 4.28 9.85 11.24
CA ALA A 63 4.98 10.17 10.01
C ALA A 63 4.68 11.59 9.55
N ARG A 64 5.61 12.14 8.78
CA ARG A 64 5.46 13.36 7.98
C ARG A 64 6.30 13.24 6.72
N PHE A 65 6.02 14.07 5.73
CA PHE A 65 6.80 14.19 4.51
C PHE A 65 7.42 15.59 4.42
N ASN A 66 8.60 15.68 3.83
CA ASN A 66 9.30 16.97 3.69
C ASN A 66 8.89 17.75 2.43
N LEU A 67 8.09 17.16 1.55
CA LEU A 67 7.59 17.79 0.33
C LEU A 67 6.07 17.73 0.31
N PRO A 68 5.37 18.72 -0.25
CA PRO A 68 3.95 18.59 -0.52
C PRO A 68 3.71 17.52 -1.59
N PRO A 69 2.50 16.92 -1.66
CA PRO A 69 2.18 15.89 -2.65
C PRO A 69 2.47 16.30 -4.10
N ALA A 70 2.25 17.57 -4.44
CA ALA A 70 2.45 18.10 -5.79
C ALA A 70 3.90 18.00 -6.26
N ASP A 71 4.87 18.05 -5.34
CA ASP A 71 6.30 18.01 -5.62
C ASP A 71 6.89 16.60 -5.41
N PHE A 72 6.09 15.65 -4.94
CA PHE A 72 6.50 14.27 -4.73
C PHE A 72 6.12 13.40 -5.93
N VAL A 73 7.14 12.89 -6.64
CA VAL A 73 6.99 11.97 -7.77
C VAL A 73 7.33 10.55 -7.34
N GLY A 74 6.45 9.60 -7.64
CA GLY A 74 6.60 8.19 -7.31
C GLY A 74 5.54 7.72 -6.31
N THR A 75 5.95 6.85 -5.40
CA THR A 75 5.09 6.24 -4.39
C THR A 75 5.70 6.37 -3.01
N ALA A 76 4.84 6.42 -1.99
CA ALA A 76 5.24 6.35 -0.60
C ALA A 76 4.14 5.69 0.20
N GLY A 77 4.44 5.18 1.39
CA GLY A 77 3.42 4.57 2.22
C GLY A 77 3.97 3.59 3.23
N PHE A 78 3.05 2.98 3.95
CA PHE A 78 3.33 1.99 4.98
C PHE A 78 2.06 1.19 5.25
N GLY A 79 2.24 -0.05 5.71
CA GLY A 79 1.13 -0.96 5.98
C GLY A 79 1.55 -2.41 5.90
N PHE A 80 0.57 -3.29 5.87
CA PHE A 80 0.77 -4.72 5.65
C PHE A 80 0.64 -5.02 4.17
N TRP A 81 1.69 -5.60 3.60
CA TRP A 81 1.75 -5.91 2.17
C TRP A 81 2.45 -7.26 1.94
N ASN A 82 1.83 -8.15 1.15
CA ASN A 82 2.42 -9.44 0.78
C ASN A 82 3.44 -9.41 -0.40
N ALA A 83 3.89 -8.23 -0.84
CA ALA A 83 4.84 -8.03 -1.92
C ALA A 83 4.62 -8.95 -3.15
N PRO A 84 3.46 -8.90 -3.85
CA PRO A 84 3.13 -9.77 -4.96
C PRO A 84 4.02 -9.52 -6.17
N PHE A 85 4.53 -8.29 -6.31
CA PHE A 85 5.49 -7.85 -7.34
C PHE A 85 6.63 -7.00 -6.77
N GLY A 86 6.68 -6.85 -5.44
CA GLY A 86 7.40 -5.78 -4.75
C GLY A 86 8.80 -6.15 -4.24
N ASP A 87 9.10 -7.44 -4.10
CA ASP A 87 10.47 -7.87 -3.80
C ASP A 87 11.22 -8.14 -5.11
N PRO A 88 12.14 -7.26 -5.54
CA PRO A 88 12.93 -7.47 -6.75
C PRO A 88 13.84 -8.71 -6.66
N THR A 89 13.99 -9.30 -5.48
CA THR A 89 14.76 -10.53 -5.25
C THR A 89 13.92 -11.81 -5.31
N THR A 90 12.59 -11.70 -5.37
CA THR A 90 11.68 -12.84 -5.46
C THR A 90 11.06 -12.97 -6.87
N PRO A 91 11.35 -14.04 -7.63
CA PRO A 91 10.95 -14.14 -9.05
C PRO A 91 9.48 -14.56 -9.28
N TRP A 92 8.73 -14.92 -8.24
CA TRP A 92 7.39 -15.50 -8.39
C TRP A 92 6.27 -14.53 -7.98
N PRO A 93 5.40 -14.13 -8.93
CA PRO A 93 4.28 -13.26 -8.63
C PRO A 93 3.27 -13.97 -7.71
N ALA A 94 2.60 -13.19 -6.87
CA ALA A 94 1.49 -13.67 -6.05
C ALA A 94 0.23 -12.84 -6.29
N LEU A 95 -0.91 -13.35 -5.83
CA LEU A 95 -2.14 -12.55 -5.78
C LEU A 95 -1.96 -11.45 -4.72
N PRO A 96 -2.32 -10.18 -5.04
CA PRO A 96 -2.10 -9.07 -4.14
C PRO A 96 -2.98 -9.17 -2.89
N ARG A 97 -2.35 -8.90 -1.75
CA ARG A 97 -3.01 -8.71 -0.46
C ARG A 97 -2.32 -7.57 0.28
N ALA A 98 -3.07 -6.51 0.56
CA ALA A 98 -2.54 -5.33 1.22
C ALA A 98 -3.60 -4.60 2.03
N ALA A 99 -3.14 -3.98 3.11
CA ALA A 99 -3.85 -2.96 3.86
C ALA A 99 -2.83 -1.87 4.22
N TRP A 100 -3.03 -0.65 3.74
CA TRP A 100 -1.99 0.38 3.79
C TRP A 100 -2.52 1.82 3.77
N PHE A 101 -1.66 2.72 4.22
CA PHE A 101 -1.68 4.11 3.81
C PHE A 101 -0.69 4.25 2.65
N PHE A 102 -1.15 4.77 1.51
CA PHE A 102 -0.38 4.77 0.28
C PHE A 102 -0.54 6.07 -0.50
N TYR A 103 0.56 6.50 -1.09
CA TYR A 103 0.66 7.62 -2.01
C TYR A 103 1.03 7.11 -3.39
N GLY A 104 0.31 7.57 -4.42
CA GLY A 104 0.78 7.50 -5.80
C GLY A 104 0.67 8.85 -6.48
N SER A 105 1.79 9.39 -6.96
CA SER A 105 1.79 10.58 -7.82
C SER A 105 1.22 10.27 -9.20
N PRO A 106 0.72 11.25 -9.97
CA PRO A 106 0.55 11.08 -11.40
C PRO A 106 1.87 10.59 -12.07
N PRO A 107 1.81 9.76 -13.12
CA PRO A 107 0.61 9.25 -13.79
C PRO A 107 0.00 8.00 -13.15
N ASN A 108 0.42 7.59 -11.94
CA ASN A 108 -0.20 6.45 -11.26
C ASN A 108 -1.71 6.69 -11.13
N ASP A 109 -2.48 5.65 -11.45
CA ASP A 109 -3.93 5.63 -11.29
C ASP A 109 -4.34 4.20 -10.95
N PHE A 110 -4.40 3.91 -9.65
CA PHE A 110 -4.81 2.61 -9.19
C PHE A 110 -6.31 2.44 -9.45
N PRO A 111 -6.75 1.33 -10.06
CA PRO A 111 -8.17 1.11 -10.33
C PRO A 111 -8.99 0.82 -9.05
N LEU A 112 -8.59 1.32 -7.89
CA LEU A 112 -9.21 1.02 -6.60
C LEU A 112 -10.50 1.81 -6.35
N ARG A 113 -10.78 2.87 -7.12
CA ARG A 113 -12.02 3.67 -7.01
C ARG A 113 -13.02 3.34 -8.12
N PRO A 114 -14.34 3.38 -7.82
CA PRO A 114 -15.37 3.31 -8.86
C PRO A 114 -15.34 4.51 -9.80
N VAL A 115 -15.16 5.72 -9.24
CA VAL A 115 -15.18 7.00 -9.96
C VAL A 115 -14.02 7.87 -9.49
N GLY A 116 -13.44 8.62 -10.42
CA GLY A 116 -12.31 9.52 -10.17
C GLY A 116 -10.96 8.80 -10.13
N PRO A 117 -9.86 9.58 -10.01
CA PRO A 117 -8.51 9.04 -10.01
C PRO A 117 -8.22 8.29 -8.70
N GLY A 118 -7.69 7.08 -8.78
CA GLY A 118 -7.20 6.30 -7.65
C GLY A 118 -5.73 6.60 -7.39
N ARG A 119 -5.43 7.85 -7.07
CA ARG A 119 -4.08 8.35 -6.81
C ARG A 119 -4.12 9.41 -5.70
N GLY A 120 -2.96 9.95 -5.34
CA GLY A 120 -2.82 10.80 -4.16
C GLY A 120 -2.61 9.98 -2.89
N TRP A 121 -2.76 10.61 -1.72
CA TRP A 121 -2.65 9.95 -0.43
C TRP A 121 -4.00 9.32 -0.03
N PHE A 122 -4.00 8.05 0.34
CA PHE A 122 -5.22 7.33 0.70
C PHE A 122 -4.95 6.19 1.68
N ALA A 123 -5.98 5.82 2.45
CA ALA A 123 -6.05 4.52 3.11
C ALA A 123 -6.79 3.53 2.20
N GLY A 124 -6.33 2.28 2.13
CA GLY A 124 -6.98 1.30 1.27
C GLY A 124 -6.58 -0.14 1.55
N THR A 125 -7.40 -1.04 1.01
CA THR A 125 -7.22 -2.48 1.14
C THR A 125 -7.39 -3.16 -0.22
N ILE A 126 -6.83 -4.36 -0.34
CA ILE A 126 -7.10 -5.33 -1.39
C ILE A 126 -6.79 -6.74 -0.87
N ASP A 127 -7.64 -7.71 -1.18
CA ASP A 127 -7.39 -9.12 -0.92
C ASP A 127 -7.88 -9.98 -2.10
N ALA A 128 -6.96 -10.24 -3.03
CA ALA A 128 -7.20 -11.12 -4.17
C ALA A 128 -6.99 -12.61 -3.83
N THR A 129 -6.67 -12.96 -2.58
CA THR A 129 -6.33 -14.33 -2.16
C THR A 129 -7.54 -15.12 -1.65
N THR A 130 -8.66 -14.43 -1.40
CA THR A 130 -9.87 -15.07 -0.86
C THR A 130 -10.55 -16.00 -1.88
N PRO A 131 -11.31 -17.04 -1.44
CA PRO A 131 -12.11 -17.86 -2.35
C PRO A 131 -13.11 -17.03 -3.18
N ARG A 132 -13.65 -15.96 -2.60
CA ARG A 132 -14.55 -15.02 -3.30
C ARG A 132 -13.83 -14.29 -4.43
N ALA A 133 -12.61 -13.83 -4.21
CA ALA A 133 -11.76 -13.23 -5.23
C ALA A 133 -11.41 -14.25 -6.32
N LEU A 134 -10.97 -15.45 -5.93
CA LEU A 134 -10.59 -16.52 -6.87
C LEU A 134 -11.73 -16.96 -7.78
N SER A 135 -12.99 -16.85 -7.35
CA SER A 135 -14.15 -17.10 -8.22
C SER A 135 -14.22 -16.20 -9.45
N LEU A 136 -13.51 -15.06 -9.45
CA LEU A 136 -13.40 -14.16 -10.60
C LEU A 136 -12.33 -14.58 -11.61
N ALA A 137 -11.44 -15.52 -11.27
CA ALA A 137 -10.31 -15.91 -12.12
C ALA A 137 -10.72 -16.32 -13.54
N PRO A 138 -11.78 -17.15 -13.76
CA PRO A 138 -12.21 -17.50 -15.11
C PRO A 138 -12.68 -16.30 -15.94
N ALA A 139 -13.20 -15.26 -15.28
CA ALA A 139 -13.67 -14.04 -15.93
C ALA A 139 -12.64 -12.90 -15.93
N ALA A 140 -11.45 -13.10 -15.34
CA ALA A 140 -10.49 -12.03 -15.11
C ALA A 140 -10.06 -11.31 -16.41
N PRO A 141 -9.75 -11.99 -17.53
CA PRO A 141 -9.42 -11.30 -18.78
C PRO A 141 -10.55 -10.39 -19.27
N ALA A 142 -11.80 -10.88 -19.23
CA ALA A 142 -12.96 -10.09 -19.63
C ALA A 142 -13.18 -8.89 -18.68
N VAL A 143 -13.05 -9.08 -17.38
CA VAL A 143 -13.16 -8.00 -16.38
C VAL A 143 -12.10 -6.94 -16.63
N LEU A 144 -10.84 -7.31 -16.89
CA LEU A 144 -9.75 -6.38 -17.17
C LEU A 144 -9.98 -5.58 -18.45
N LEU A 145 -10.45 -6.23 -19.51
CA LEU A 145 -10.78 -5.57 -20.79
C LEU A 145 -11.95 -4.61 -20.62
N LEU A 146 -13.03 -5.07 -20.00
CA LEU A 146 -14.25 -4.28 -19.83
C LEU A 146 -14.10 -3.15 -18.82
N ASN A 147 -13.13 -3.21 -17.90
CA ASN A 147 -12.81 -2.12 -16.98
C ASN A 147 -12.31 -0.84 -17.71
N ARG A 148 -11.96 -0.95 -19.00
CA ARG A 148 -11.65 0.20 -19.87
C ARG A 148 -12.90 0.96 -20.31
N TRP A 149 -14.09 0.38 -20.18
CA TRP A 149 -15.34 1.01 -20.61
C TRP A 149 -16.05 1.69 -19.43
N PRO A 150 -16.24 3.02 -19.44
CA PRO A 150 -16.78 3.77 -18.31
C PRO A 150 -18.12 3.23 -17.78
N THR A 151 -19.03 2.85 -18.68
CA THR A 151 -20.36 2.35 -18.34
C THR A 151 -20.30 0.97 -17.66
N PHE A 152 -19.45 0.08 -18.16
CA PHE A 152 -19.24 -1.23 -17.53
C PHE A 152 -18.60 -1.06 -16.16
N ARG A 153 -17.58 -0.22 -16.06
CA ARG A 153 -16.90 0.09 -14.80
C ARG A 153 -17.88 0.63 -13.77
N ALA A 154 -18.66 1.67 -14.10
CA ALA A 154 -19.64 2.24 -13.18
C ALA A 154 -20.65 1.19 -12.65
N ARG A 155 -21.08 0.25 -13.52
CA ARG A 155 -22.12 -0.74 -13.17
C ARG A 155 -21.61 -1.99 -12.46
N PHE A 156 -20.45 -2.52 -12.87
CA PHE A 156 -19.97 -3.84 -12.42
C PHE A 156 -18.77 -3.74 -11.47
N TRP A 157 -17.97 -2.67 -11.55
CA TRP A 157 -16.80 -2.51 -10.68
C TRP A 157 -17.10 -2.57 -9.19
N PRO A 158 -18.21 -1.98 -8.67
CA PRO A 158 -18.53 -2.10 -7.24
C PRO A 158 -18.76 -3.53 -6.76
N ARG A 159 -19.13 -4.47 -7.65
CA ARG A 159 -19.22 -5.91 -7.31
C ARG A 159 -17.85 -6.57 -7.29
N ILE A 160 -17.00 -6.21 -8.24
CA ILE A 160 -15.62 -6.71 -8.33
C ILE A 160 -14.82 -6.24 -7.12
N GLN A 161 -14.89 -4.95 -6.76
CA GLN A 161 -14.23 -4.40 -5.58
C GLN A 161 -14.60 -5.14 -4.30
N ARG A 162 -15.90 -5.39 -4.07
CA ARG A 162 -16.35 -6.16 -2.89
C ARG A 162 -15.78 -7.57 -2.84
N ARG A 163 -15.65 -8.25 -3.98
CA ARG A 163 -15.06 -9.60 -4.05
C ARG A 163 -13.55 -9.59 -3.84
N LEU A 164 -12.88 -8.52 -4.25
CA LEU A 164 -11.45 -8.31 -4.09
C LEU A 164 -11.08 -7.59 -2.78
N GLY A 165 -12.04 -7.34 -1.87
CA GLY A 165 -11.78 -6.61 -0.64
C GLY A 165 -11.19 -5.22 -0.86
N ILE A 166 -11.52 -4.57 -1.99
CA ILE A 166 -10.98 -3.27 -2.34
C ILE A 166 -11.69 -2.17 -1.56
N SER A 167 -10.92 -1.40 -0.80
CA SER A 167 -11.34 -0.12 -0.23
C SER A 167 -10.37 0.97 -0.63
N PHE A 168 -10.87 2.20 -0.70
CA PHE A 168 -10.08 3.37 -1.04
C PHE A 168 -10.74 4.60 -0.40
N GLN A 169 -10.03 5.25 0.51
CA GLN A 169 -10.44 6.49 1.15
C GLN A 169 -9.35 7.54 0.95
N PRO A 170 -9.58 8.58 0.11
CA PRO A 170 -8.62 9.67 -0.04
C PRO A 170 -8.44 10.41 1.28
N LEU A 171 -7.21 10.81 1.56
CA LEU A 171 -6.82 11.54 2.77
C LEU A 171 -6.27 12.91 2.37
N ALA A 172 -6.95 13.97 2.80
CA ALA A 172 -6.51 15.35 2.62
C ALA A 172 -5.82 15.82 3.90
N LEU A 173 -4.51 15.59 3.97
CA LEU A 173 -3.67 15.91 5.13
C LEU A 173 -2.56 16.90 4.73
N ASP A 174 -2.07 17.67 5.70
CA ASP A 174 -0.86 18.46 5.53
C ASP A 174 0.37 17.56 5.65
N TRP A 175 1.00 17.26 4.52
CA TRP A 175 2.18 16.40 4.47
C TRP A 175 3.34 16.92 5.33
N GLY A 176 3.47 18.24 5.52
CA GLY A 176 4.54 18.83 6.33
C GLY A 176 4.36 18.63 7.84
N ALA A 177 3.13 18.35 8.28
CA ALA A 177 2.79 18.13 9.67
C ALA A 177 2.99 16.67 10.08
N TRP A 178 3.27 16.47 11.37
CA TRP A 178 3.27 15.13 11.96
C TRP A 178 1.84 14.64 12.14
N HIS A 179 1.54 13.47 11.60
CA HIS A 179 0.26 12.79 11.77
C HIS A 179 0.46 11.44 12.47
N GLU A 180 -0.51 11.07 13.31
CA GLU A 180 -0.58 9.75 13.94
C GLU A 180 -1.39 8.81 13.07
N TYR A 181 -0.79 7.70 12.65
CA TYR A 181 -1.44 6.69 11.82
C TYR A 181 -1.63 5.40 12.61
N GLU A 182 -2.84 4.85 12.54
CA GLU A 182 -3.17 3.54 13.08
C GLU A 182 -3.79 2.67 11.99
N LEU A 183 -3.34 1.42 11.92
CA LEU A 183 -3.96 0.38 11.13
C LEU A 183 -4.11 -0.87 11.99
N THR A 184 -5.34 -1.21 12.32
CA THR A 184 -5.69 -2.39 13.10
C THR A 184 -6.24 -3.46 12.16
N TRP A 185 -5.53 -4.57 12.04
CA TRP A 185 -5.93 -5.71 11.23
C TRP A 185 -6.63 -6.75 12.09
N GLU A 186 -7.95 -6.87 11.92
CA GLU A 186 -8.78 -7.85 12.63
C GLU A 186 -9.08 -9.06 11.73
N ARG A 187 -9.76 -10.07 12.27
CA ARG A 187 -10.09 -11.30 11.53
C ARG A 187 -10.97 -11.05 10.31
N GLU A 188 -11.92 -10.12 10.42
CA GLU A 188 -12.96 -9.89 9.41
C GLU A 188 -12.87 -8.51 8.76
N GLN A 189 -12.12 -7.59 9.35
CA GLN A 189 -12.04 -6.21 8.91
C GLN A 189 -10.66 -5.60 9.16
N THR A 190 -10.43 -4.42 8.59
CA THR A 190 -9.28 -3.59 8.90
C THR A 190 -9.77 -2.18 9.15
N THR A 191 -9.33 -1.60 10.26
CA THR A 191 -9.68 -0.23 10.64
C THR A 191 -8.46 0.65 10.50
N PHE A 192 -8.65 1.80 9.85
CA PHE A 192 -7.65 2.84 9.73
C PHE A 192 -8.05 4.00 10.64
N ARG A 193 -7.08 4.67 11.25
CA ARG A 193 -7.29 5.98 11.88
C ARG A 193 -6.14 6.92 11.56
N VAL A 194 -6.46 8.21 11.46
CA VAL A 194 -5.49 9.29 11.38
C VAL A 194 -5.84 10.33 12.44
N ASP A 195 -4.89 10.68 13.30
CA ASP A 195 -5.07 11.64 14.40
C ASP A 195 -6.30 11.32 15.28
N GLY A 196 -6.51 10.02 15.54
CA GLY A 196 -7.63 9.51 16.31
C GLY A 196 -8.97 9.43 15.57
N GLN A 197 -9.06 9.93 14.33
CA GLN A 197 -10.27 9.89 13.51
C GLN A 197 -10.28 8.66 12.59
N PRO A 198 -11.41 7.96 12.45
CA PRO A 198 -11.55 6.81 11.54
C PRO A 198 -11.55 7.20 10.06
#